data_AF-A0A7V0PM44-F1
#
_entry.id   AF-A0A7V0PM44-F1
#
_cell.length_a   1.000
_cell.length_b   1.000
_cell.length_c   1.000
_cell.angle_alpha   90.00
_cell.angle_beta   90.00
_cell.angle_gamma   90.00
#
_symmetry.space_group_name_H-M   'P 1'
#
loop_
_entity.id
_entity.type
_entity.pdbx_description
1 polymer ?
#
loop_
_entity_poly.entity_id
_entity_poly.type
_entity_poly.pdbx_seq_one_letter_code
_entity_poly.pdbx_strand_id
1 'polypeptide(L)'
;MADRLRPRDYDAWYDTPRGAWIAAREFALLRRLTAPAAGATLLDVGCGTGRFSRRFAAAGFGVTGVDPDPAMLEYAAARGAGVRYVRADAGVLPFPFGAFDWVAAVTSLC
;
A
#
# COMPACT_ATOMS: atom_id res chain seq x y z
N MET A 1 -13.39 7.67 21.58
CA MET A 1 -12.93 6.65 20.62
C MET A 1 -13.20 7.22 19.24
N ALA A 2 -12.17 7.69 18.54
CA ALA A 2 -12.34 8.35 17.24
C ALA A 2 -13.09 7.42 16.28
N ASP A 3 -14.06 7.96 15.55
CA ASP A 3 -14.83 7.23 14.54
C ASP A 3 -13.85 6.72 13.48
N ARG A 4 -13.60 5.41 13.48
CA ARG A 4 -12.57 4.80 12.63
C ARG A 4 -13.12 4.76 11.21
N LEU A 5 -12.47 5.50 10.30
CA LEU A 5 -12.89 5.57 8.91
C LEU A 5 -13.03 4.17 8.30
N ARG A 6 -14.22 3.85 7.78
CA ARG A 6 -14.46 2.53 7.19
C ARG A 6 -13.63 2.38 5.90
N PRO A 7 -13.00 1.21 5.65
CA PRO A 7 -12.17 0.99 4.47
C PRO A 7 -12.89 1.35 3.15
N ARG A 8 -14.18 1.06 3.06
CA ARG A 8 -15.00 1.39 1.88
C ARG A 8 -15.14 2.89 1.64
N ASP A 9 -15.33 3.67 2.71
CA ASP A 9 -15.51 5.13 2.58
C ASP A 9 -14.18 5.80 2.23
N TYR A 10 -13.07 5.31 2.81
CA TYR A 10 -11.72 5.70 2.42
C TYR A 10 -11.47 5.43 0.93
N ASP A 11 -11.76 4.20 0.47
CA ASP A 11 -11.50 3.82 -0.91
C ASP A 11 -12.40 4.56 -1.91
N ALA A 12 -13.64 4.90 -1.52
CA ALA A 12 -14.58 5.63 -2.36
C ALA A 12 -14.09 7.04 -2.75
N TRP A 13 -13.29 7.69 -1.91
CA TRP A 13 -12.70 8.98 -2.27
C TRP A 13 -11.80 8.88 -3.51
N TYR A 14 -11.06 7.79 -3.65
CA TYR A 14 -10.19 7.54 -4.81
C TYR A 14 -10.96 7.26 -6.10
N ASP A 15 -12.26 6.98 -6.01
CA ASP A 15 -13.12 6.77 -7.16
C ASP A 15 -13.76 8.09 -7.64
N THR A 16 -13.58 9.19 -6.90
CA THR A 16 -13.92 10.54 -7.38
C THR A 16 -12.93 11.01 -8.46
N PRO A 17 -13.31 11.92 -9.38
CA PRO A 17 -12.40 12.44 -10.40
C PRO A 17 -11.13 13.06 -9.81
N ARG A 18 -11.25 13.78 -8.69
CA ARG A 18 -10.12 14.41 -8.00
C ARG A 18 -9.23 13.36 -7.34
N GLY A 19 -9.80 12.43 -6.59
CA GLY A 19 -9.03 11.39 -5.90
C GLY A 19 -8.29 10.47 -6.88
N ALA A 20 -8.96 10.08 -7.97
CA ALA A 20 -8.34 9.31 -9.05
C ALA A 20 -7.17 10.06 -9.70
N TRP A 21 -7.34 11.36 -9.98
CA TRP A 21 -6.27 12.18 -10.56
C TRP A 21 -5.07 12.32 -9.61
N ILE A 22 -5.31 12.59 -8.33
CA ILE A 22 -4.25 12.71 -7.30
C ILE A 22 -3.49 11.39 -7.20
N ALA A 23 -4.19 10.28 -6.98
CA ALA A 23 -3.55 8.97 -6.84
C ALA A 23 -2.81 8.54 -8.10
N ALA A 24 -3.30 8.90 -9.29
CA ALA A 24 -2.59 8.66 -10.53
C ALA A 24 -1.26 9.42 -10.58
N ARG A 25 -1.25 10.68 -10.12
CA ARG A 25 -0.07 11.52 -10.10
C ARG A 25 0.96 11.07 -9.07
N GLU A 26 0.52 10.76 -7.85
CA GLU A 26 1.37 10.23 -6.78
C GLU A 26 2.06 8.94 -7.22
N PHE A 27 1.30 7.99 -7.75
CA PHE A 27 1.88 6.74 -8.22
C PHE A 27 2.83 6.93 -9.41
N ALA A 28 2.53 7.85 -10.33
CA ALA A 28 3.43 8.14 -11.44
C ALA A 28 4.77 8.72 -10.97
N LEU A 29 4.77 9.52 -9.90
CA LEU A 29 6.00 10.02 -9.27
C LEU A 29 6.77 8.90 -8.58
N LEU A 30 6.10 8.10 -7.75
CA LEU A 30 6.72 6.96 -7.06
C LEU A 30 7.36 5.99 -8.05
N ARG A 31 6.65 5.62 -9.12
CA ARG A 31 7.15 4.71 -10.15
C ARG A 31 8.39 5.26 -10.89
N ARG A 32 8.51 6.57 -11.05
CA ARG A 32 9.69 7.19 -11.67
C ARG A 32 10.92 7.12 -10.76
N LEU A 33 10.71 7.18 -9.46
CA LEU A 33 11.80 7.11 -8.46
C LEU A 33 12.29 5.68 -8.24
N THR A 34 11.39 4.70 -8.33
CA THR A 34 11.71 3.30 -8.00
C THR A 34 12.23 2.47 -9.18
N ALA A 35 12.20 3.00 -10.41
CA ALA A 35 12.70 2.37 -11.64
C ALA A 35 12.62 0.82 -11.64
N PRO A 36 11.42 0.23 -11.50
CA PRO A 36 11.27 -1.17 -11.14
C PRO A 36 12.01 -2.11 -12.09
N ALA A 37 12.98 -2.85 -11.55
CA ALA A 37 13.40 -4.10 -12.16
C ALA A 37 12.31 -5.15 -11.90
N ALA A 38 11.99 -5.96 -12.91
CA ALA A 38 11.01 -7.03 -12.76
C ALA A 38 11.45 -7.98 -11.62
N GLY A 39 10.54 -8.24 -10.67
CA GLY A 39 10.81 -9.11 -9.53
C GLY A 39 11.45 -8.44 -8.31
N ALA A 40 11.76 -7.13 -8.36
CA ALA A 40 12.20 -6.40 -7.17
C ALA A 40 11.13 -6.45 -6.07
N THR A 41 11.55 -6.52 -4.81
CA THR A 41 10.68 -6.64 -3.65
C THR A 41 10.36 -5.27 -3.07
N LEU A 42 9.08 -5.05 -2.69
CA LEU A 42 8.63 -3.77 -2.12
C LEU A 42 7.79 -3.99 -0.87
N LEU A 43 8.13 -3.27 0.20
CA LEU A 43 7.32 -3.13 1.40
C LEU A 43 6.49 -1.84 1.34
N ASP A 44 5.16 -1.96 1.39
CA ASP A 44 4.22 -0.84 1.49
C ASP A 44 3.76 -0.66 2.94
N VAL A 45 4.28 0.37 3.61
CA VAL A 45 4.09 0.64 5.04
C VAL A 45 2.86 1.53 5.27
N GLY A 46 1.90 1.01 6.03
CA GLY A 46 0.58 1.65 6.18
C GLY A 46 -0.25 1.49 4.91
N CYS A 47 -0.34 0.26 4.39
CA CYS A 47 -0.90 -0.03 3.09
C CYS A 47 -2.43 0.19 2.99
N GLY A 48 -3.13 0.34 4.12
CA GLY A 48 -4.56 0.63 4.18
C GLY A 48 -5.39 -0.32 3.33
N THR A 49 -6.19 0.22 2.42
CA THR A 49 -7.05 -0.56 1.50
C THR A 49 -6.27 -1.28 0.38
N GLY A 50 -4.94 -1.22 0.40
CA GLY A 50 -4.06 -1.88 -0.54
C GLY A 50 -4.04 -1.25 -1.94
N ARG A 51 -4.57 -0.04 -2.10
CA ARG A 51 -4.73 0.62 -3.41
C ARG A 51 -3.38 0.87 -4.10
N PHE A 52 -2.38 1.35 -3.37
CA PHE A 52 -1.03 1.52 -3.91
C PHE A 52 -0.30 0.18 -4.03
N SER A 53 -0.44 -0.73 -3.06
CA SER A 53 0.19 -2.06 -3.08
C SER A 53 -0.18 -2.84 -4.35
N ARG A 54 -1.47 -2.87 -4.73
CA ARG A 54 -1.91 -3.53 -5.97
C ARG A 54 -1.35 -2.88 -7.23
N ARG A 55 -1.16 -1.56 -7.23
CA ARG A 55 -0.54 -0.83 -8.36
C ARG A 55 0.96 -1.12 -8.46
N PHE A 56 1.67 -1.25 -7.34
CA PHE A 56 3.06 -1.68 -7.33
C PHE A 56 3.19 -3.13 -7.84
N ALA A 57 2.31 -4.03 -7.40
CA ALA A 57 2.30 -5.41 -7.89
C ALA A 57 2.07 -5.46 -9.42
N ALA A 58 1.10 -4.70 -9.92
CA ALA A 58 0.85 -4.56 -11.36
C ALA A 58 2.02 -3.91 -12.14
N ALA A 59 2.90 -3.18 -11.46
CA ALA A 59 4.12 -2.62 -12.04
C ALA A 59 5.33 -3.57 -12.00
N GLY A 60 5.17 -4.79 -11.50
CA GLY A 60 6.19 -5.86 -11.53
C GLY A 60 6.93 -6.10 -10.22
N PHE A 61 6.51 -5.46 -9.12
CA PHE A 61 7.11 -5.71 -7.79
C PHE A 61 6.53 -6.97 -7.13
N GLY A 62 7.37 -7.67 -6.37
CA GLY A 62 6.92 -8.59 -5.33
C GLY A 62 6.52 -7.81 -4.07
N VAL A 63 5.22 -7.56 -3.88
CA VAL A 63 4.75 -6.61 -2.86
C VAL A 63 4.31 -7.30 -1.57
N THR A 64 4.80 -6.79 -0.44
CA THR A 64 4.23 -7.01 0.89
C THR A 64 3.67 -5.69 1.42
N GLY A 65 2.41 -5.68 1.85
CA GLY A 65 1.79 -4.52 2.51
C GLY A 65 1.62 -4.78 4.01
N VAL A 66 1.87 -3.76 4.83
CA VAL A 66 1.63 -3.81 6.28
C VAL A 66 0.67 -2.72 6.73
N ASP A 67 -0.23 -3.07 7.65
CA ASP A 67 -1.12 -2.12 8.33
C ASP A 67 -1.50 -2.68 9.72
N PRO A 68 -1.63 -1.86 10.76
CA PRO A 68 -2.07 -2.34 12.08
C PRO A 68 -3.58 -2.66 12.11
N ASP A 69 -4.37 -2.10 11.18
CA ASP A 69 -5.82 -2.25 11.11
C ASP A 69 -6.25 -3.54 10.39
N PRO A 70 -6.80 -4.53 11.11
CA PRO A 70 -7.27 -5.76 10.46
C PRO A 70 -8.40 -5.49 9.45
N ALA A 71 -9.26 -4.50 9.67
CA ALA A 71 -10.36 -4.20 8.75
C ALA A 71 -9.86 -3.67 7.40
N MET A 72 -8.77 -2.87 7.42
CA MET A 72 -8.11 -2.41 6.20
C MET A 72 -7.48 -3.58 5.44
N LEU A 73 -6.77 -4.47 6.14
CA LEU A 73 -6.13 -5.63 5.53
C LEU A 73 -7.12 -6.64 4.95
N GLU A 74 -8.22 -6.93 5.65
CA GLU A 74 -9.30 -7.77 5.16
C GLU A 74 -9.89 -7.19 3.87
N TYR A 75 -10.16 -5.87 3.86
CA TYR A 75 -10.65 -5.16 2.68
C TYR A 75 -9.65 -5.18 1.52
N ALA A 76 -8.36 -5.02 1.82
CA ALA A 76 -7.29 -5.03 0.83
C ALA A 76 -7.13 -6.41 0.17
N ALA A 77 -7.12 -7.48 0.98
CA ALA A 77 -6.99 -8.86 0.53
C ALA A 77 -8.17 -9.29 -0.35
N ALA A 78 -9.38 -8.80 -0.07
CA ALA A 78 -10.57 -9.11 -0.88
C ALA A 78 -10.56 -8.49 -2.29
N ARG A 79 -9.66 -7.53 -2.58
CA ARG A 79 -9.64 -6.75 -3.84
C ARG A 79 -8.65 -7.24 -4.89
N GLY A 80 -7.90 -8.31 -4.63
CA GLY A 80 -7.04 -8.92 -5.66
C GLY A 80 -5.93 -9.78 -5.08
N ALA A 81 -5.33 -10.57 -5.96
CA ALA A 81 -4.14 -11.37 -5.67
C ALA A 81 -2.85 -10.60 -6.00
N GLY A 82 -1.70 -11.18 -5.65
CA GLY A 82 -0.37 -10.65 -6.02
C GLY A 82 0.24 -9.70 -4.98
N VAL A 83 -0.41 -9.50 -3.84
CA VAL A 83 0.14 -8.77 -2.69
C VAL A 83 0.03 -9.66 -1.45
N ARG A 84 1.11 -9.73 -0.66
CA ARG A 84 1.08 -10.34 0.67
C ARG A 84 0.71 -9.26 1.69
N TYR A 85 -0.36 -9.44 2.44
CA TYR A 85 -0.75 -8.53 3.52
C TYR A 85 -0.36 -9.08 4.88
N VAL A 86 0.27 -8.27 5.72
CA VAL A 86 0.75 -8.66 7.05
C VAL A 86 0.30 -7.61 8.07
N ARG A 87 -0.32 -8.05 9.17
CA ARG A 87 -0.65 -7.14 10.28
C ARG A 87 0.61 -6.79 11.04
N ALA A 88 1.00 -5.52 11.01
CA ALA A 88 2.15 -5.01 11.74
C ALA A 88 2.02 -3.50 11.98
N ASP A 89 2.67 -3.03 13.04
CA ASP A 89 2.88 -1.61 13.28
C ASP A 89 4.16 -1.14 12.57
N ALA A 90 4.17 0.08 12.03
CA ALA A 90 5.32 0.62 11.32
C ALA A 90 6.56 0.77 12.21
N GLY A 91 6.38 0.97 13.52
CA GLY A 91 7.46 1.05 14.50
C GLY A 91 8.09 -0.30 14.86
N VAL A 92 7.41 -1.43 14.56
CA VAL A 92 7.91 -2.77 14.85
C VAL A 92 7.55 -3.73 13.70
N LEU A 93 8.37 -3.71 12.66
CA LEU A 93 8.19 -4.54 11.47
C LEU A 93 8.72 -5.97 11.69
N PRO A 94 7.95 -7.03 11.34
CA PRO A 94 8.33 -8.43 11.55
C PRO A 94 9.21 -8.97 10.41
N PHE A 95 10.16 -8.17 9.94
CA PHE A 95 11.04 -8.53 8.83
C PHE A 95 12.51 -8.26 9.20
N PRO A 96 13.45 -9.07 8.71
CA PRO A 96 14.87 -8.80 8.92
C PRO A 96 15.28 -7.52 8.18
N PHE A 97 16.36 -6.90 8.64
CA PHE A 97 16.97 -5.77 7.94
C PHE A 97 17.38 -6.17 6.52
N GLY A 98 17.13 -5.29 5.54
CA GLY A 98 17.45 -5.56 4.13
C GLY A 98 16.56 -6.60 3.45
N ALA A 99 15.40 -6.97 4.04
CA ALA A 99 14.48 -7.93 3.45
C ALA A 99 13.80 -7.47 2.15
N PHE A 100 13.83 -6.16 1.86
CA PHE A 100 13.17 -5.57 0.70
C PHE A 100 14.12 -4.62 -0.04
N ASP A 101 14.04 -4.62 -1.36
CA ASP A 101 14.77 -3.68 -2.22
C ASP A 101 14.23 -2.25 -2.08
N TRP A 102 12.91 -2.14 -1.86
CA TRP A 102 12.21 -0.86 -1.74
C TRP A 102 11.26 -0.83 -0.54
N VAL A 103 11.15 0.35 0.08
CA VAL A 103 10.15 0.65 1.09
C VAL A 103 9.41 1.91 0.67
N ALA A 104 8.08 1.83 0.64
CA ALA A 104 7.20 2.97 0.38
C ALA A 104 6.29 3.22 1.59
N ALA A 105 6.05 4.49 1.90
CA ALA A 105 5.05 4.93 2.86
C ALA A 105 4.26 6.07 2.21
N VAL A 106 3.01 5.81 1.86
CA VAL A 106 2.17 6.76 1.11
C VAL A 106 1.14 7.36 2.07
N THR A 107 1.37 8.61 2.49
CA THR A 107 0.46 9.35 3.40
C THR A 107 0.13 8.63 4.71
N SER A 108 1.03 7.76 5.18
CA SER A 108 0.81 6.87 6.33
C SER A 108 1.64 7.23 7.58
N LEU A 109 2.65 8.10 7.44
CA LEU A 109 3.52 8.56 8.51
C LEU A 109 3.16 10.01 8.86
N CYS A 110 2.25 10.19 9.81
CA CYS A 110 1.82 11.49 10.33
C CYS A 110 1.74 11.46 11.86
#